data_AF-A0A9D6E1R6-F1
#
_entry.id   AF-A0A9D6E1R6-F1
#
_cell.length_a   1.000
_cell.length_b   1.000
_cell.length_c   1.000
_cell.angle_alpha   90.00
_cell.angle_beta   90.00
_cell.angle_gamma   90.00
#
_symmetry.space_group_name_H-M   'P 1'
#
loop_
_entity.id
_entity.type
_entity.pdbx_description
1 polymer ?
#
loop_
_entity_poly.entity_id
_entity_poly.type
_entity_poly.pdbx_seq_one_letter_code
_entity_poly.pdbx_strand_id
1 'polypeptide(L)'
;MGEWRASEELLARMSERDTRRASLKELEDAWYALEDRTTRETGDLISRWIREVTRLIGADGVVLGLSGGVDSSLACVLLREALPAHSLALLMPSGNPDPKDREDALRLISLLGVPSKEISLDSVFSTFLAAADPGASLAEKSNVRGNILSRLRNAFLYYEANVRNYLVFGTGDLDEAYIGYSTKGTTADIFPLSGLHKSEIRALLRISLEPYDGEFAKYLSEKPATPGYWIGQKAEDELGLSYEEIGKVLDVVISGCNIQETGIFPQNPQTFQDTLRKRNIPDETVFKVCDLMMRNFHKVFHSPALWRFRA
;
A
#
# COMPACT_ATOMS: atom_id res chain seq x y z
N MET A 1 42.98 -25.79 -19.50
CA MET A 1 41.78 -25.11 -18.97
C MET A 1 40.78 -25.03 -20.12
N GLY A 2 39.68 -25.78 -20.05
CA GLY A 2 38.63 -25.71 -21.07
C GLY A 2 37.80 -24.46 -20.84
N GLU A 3 37.55 -23.66 -21.89
CA GLU A 3 36.62 -22.54 -21.85
C GLU A 3 35.24 -23.05 -21.44
N TRP A 4 34.72 -22.56 -20.30
CA TRP A 4 33.34 -22.77 -19.95
C TRP A 4 32.47 -21.99 -20.96
N ARG A 5 31.74 -22.71 -21.81
CA ARG A 5 30.70 -22.11 -22.66
C ARG A 5 29.34 -22.46 -22.06
N ALA A 6 28.55 -21.42 -21.78
CA ALA A 6 27.15 -21.57 -21.43
C ALA A 6 26.42 -22.37 -22.52
N SER A 7 25.55 -23.31 -22.14
CA SER A 7 24.73 -24.02 -23.11
C SER A 7 23.79 -23.05 -23.83
N GLU A 8 23.41 -23.36 -25.08
CA GLU A 8 22.39 -22.57 -25.81
C GLU A 8 21.08 -22.46 -25.01
N GLU A 9 20.72 -23.51 -24.27
CA GLU A 9 19.57 -23.52 -23.37
C GLU A 9 19.70 -22.50 -22.22
N LEU A 10 20.89 -22.37 -21.62
CA LEU A 10 21.15 -21.37 -20.58
C LEU A 10 21.03 -19.95 -21.16
N LEU A 11 21.62 -19.71 -22.33
CA LEU A 11 21.56 -18.42 -23.01
C LEU A 11 20.12 -18.04 -23.41
N ALA A 12 19.34 -19.00 -23.91
CA ALA A 12 17.93 -18.80 -24.22
C ALA A 12 17.10 -18.43 -22.99
N ARG A 13 17.29 -19.15 -21.87
CA ARG A 13 16.60 -18.86 -20.59
C ARG A 13 16.99 -17.51 -19.99
N MET A 14 18.24 -17.08 -20.17
CA MET A 14 18.70 -15.74 -19.76
C MET A 14 18.06 -14.66 -20.65
N SER A 15 18.05 -14.84 -21.96
CA SER A 15 17.43 -13.90 -22.91
C SER A 15 15.91 -13.75 -22.68
N GLU A 16 15.22 -14.83 -22.35
CA GLU A 16 13.80 -14.78 -21.98
C GLU A 16 13.57 -13.96 -20.69
N ARG A 17 14.44 -14.10 -19.67
CA ARG A 17 14.35 -13.28 -18.46
C ARG A 17 14.62 -11.80 -18.74
N ASP A 18 15.55 -11.49 -19.64
CA ASP A 18 15.89 -10.11 -20.00
C ASP A 18 14.75 -9.42 -20.77
N THR A 19 14.06 -10.14 -21.66
CA THR A 19 12.88 -9.61 -22.37
C THR A 19 11.71 -9.31 -21.41
N ARG A 20 11.49 -10.15 -20.39
CA ARG A 20 10.49 -9.87 -19.33
C ARG A 20 10.86 -8.69 -18.42
N ARG A 21 12.13 -8.30 -18.38
CA ARG A 21 12.57 -7.10 -17.64
C ARG A 21 12.41 -5.83 -18.47
N ALA A 22 12.55 -5.93 -19.80
CA ALA A 22 12.34 -4.81 -20.72
C ALA A 22 10.89 -4.30 -20.68
N SER A 23 9.90 -5.20 -20.66
CA SER A 23 8.47 -4.86 -20.50
C SER A 23 8.17 -4.09 -19.21
N LEU A 24 8.78 -4.48 -18.08
CA LEU A 24 8.65 -3.72 -16.82
C LEU A 24 9.25 -2.32 -16.92
N LYS A 25 10.37 -2.18 -17.66
CA LYS A 25 10.99 -0.88 -17.92
C LYS A 25 10.09 0.02 -18.79
N GLU A 26 9.40 -0.53 -19.78
CA GLU A 26 8.45 0.23 -20.60
C GLU A 26 7.27 0.74 -19.77
N LEU A 27 6.70 -0.12 -18.91
CA LEU A 27 5.69 0.29 -17.93
C LEU A 27 6.26 1.31 -16.93
N GLU A 28 7.58 1.35 -16.79
CA GLU A 28 8.32 2.34 -16.00
C GLU A 28 8.41 3.71 -16.59
N ASP A 29 8.90 3.77 -17.81
CA ASP A 29 8.95 5.00 -18.54
C ASP A 29 7.53 5.59 -18.71
N ALA A 30 6.52 4.74 -18.95
CA ALA A 30 5.12 5.16 -19.10
C ALA A 30 4.55 5.86 -17.84
N TRP A 31 4.91 5.41 -16.64
CA TRP A 31 4.43 6.05 -15.42
C TRP A 31 5.11 7.37 -15.13
N TYR A 32 6.42 7.45 -15.34
CA TYR A 32 7.13 8.70 -15.15
C TYR A 32 6.70 9.76 -16.18
N ALA A 33 6.10 9.32 -17.29
CA ALA A 33 5.46 10.18 -18.28
C ALA A 33 4.01 10.61 -17.93
N LEU A 34 3.38 10.06 -16.88
CA LEU A 34 2.04 10.46 -16.48
C LEU A 34 2.02 11.89 -15.92
N GLU A 35 1.29 12.78 -16.59
CA GLU A 35 1.01 14.14 -16.10
C GLU A 35 -0.12 14.16 -15.06
N ASP A 36 -1.11 13.29 -15.22
CA ASP A 36 -2.26 13.13 -14.32
C ASP A 36 -2.43 11.65 -13.94
N ARG A 37 -2.33 11.38 -12.63
CA ARG A 37 -2.44 10.03 -12.05
C ARG A 37 -3.85 9.69 -11.57
N THR A 38 -4.82 10.56 -11.81
CA THR A 38 -6.23 10.37 -11.42
C THR A 38 -7.08 9.85 -12.58
N THR A 39 -6.47 9.11 -13.50
CA THR A 39 -7.07 8.67 -14.76
C THR A 39 -7.26 7.15 -14.80
N ARG A 40 -8.20 6.68 -15.65
CA ARG A 40 -8.35 5.23 -15.92
C ARG A 40 -7.05 4.61 -16.45
N GLU A 41 -6.30 5.35 -17.27
CA GLU A 41 -4.99 4.92 -17.78
C GLU A 41 -4.01 4.58 -16.65
N THR A 42 -4.05 5.32 -15.54
CA THR A 42 -3.20 5.02 -14.38
C THR A 42 -3.58 3.68 -13.76
N GLY A 43 -4.87 3.41 -13.58
CA GLY A 43 -5.37 2.11 -13.12
C GLY A 43 -4.96 0.97 -14.05
N ASP A 44 -5.14 1.14 -15.36
CA ASP A 44 -4.76 0.15 -16.38
C ASP A 44 -3.25 -0.11 -16.39
N LEU A 45 -2.44 0.93 -16.18
CA LEU A 45 -0.98 0.82 -16.08
C LEU A 45 -0.57 0.02 -14.85
N ILE A 46 -1.16 0.30 -13.68
CA ILE A 46 -0.90 -0.45 -12.44
C ILE A 46 -1.34 -1.91 -12.59
N SER A 47 -2.53 -2.16 -13.14
CA SER A 47 -3.06 -3.51 -13.37
C SER A 47 -2.16 -4.32 -14.33
N ARG A 48 -1.65 -3.70 -15.40
CA ARG A 48 -0.65 -4.32 -16.29
C ARG A 48 0.66 -4.62 -15.57
N TRP A 49 1.14 -3.69 -14.74
CA TRP A 49 2.35 -3.90 -13.96
C TRP A 49 2.21 -5.06 -12.98
N ILE A 50 1.09 -5.16 -12.25
CA ILE A 50 0.82 -6.28 -11.33
C ILE A 50 0.88 -7.62 -12.07
N ARG A 51 0.29 -7.69 -13.27
CA ARG A 51 0.31 -8.90 -14.09
C ARG A 51 1.73 -9.27 -14.53
N GLU A 52 2.50 -8.29 -15.00
CA GLU A 52 3.84 -8.53 -15.51
C GLU A 52 4.85 -8.87 -14.40
N VAL A 53 4.77 -8.20 -13.24
CA VAL A 53 5.65 -8.51 -12.11
C VAL A 53 5.37 -9.90 -11.54
N THR A 54 4.09 -10.29 -11.46
CA THR A 54 3.68 -11.64 -11.02
C THR A 54 4.27 -12.70 -11.95
N ARG A 55 4.17 -12.48 -13.27
CA ARG A 55 4.75 -13.37 -14.30
C ARG A 55 6.28 -13.39 -14.30
N LEU A 56 6.93 -12.24 -14.05
CA LEU A 56 8.39 -12.15 -13.97
C LEU A 56 8.93 -12.93 -12.77
N ILE A 57 8.28 -12.78 -11.60
CA ILE A 57 8.66 -13.49 -10.38
C ILE A 57 8.36 -14.99 -10.49
N GLY A 58 7.37 -15.36 -11.30
CA GLY A 58 6.94 -16.76 -11.46
C GLY A 58 5.97 -17.21 -10.38
N ALA A 59 5.21 -16.25 -9.82
CA ALA A 59 4.12 -16.53 -8.90
C ALA A 59 2.84 -16.90 -9.67
N ASP A 60 2.00 -17.72 -9.06
CA ASP A 60 0.73 -18.20 -9.63
C ASP A 60 -0.44 -17.25 -9.37
N GLY A 61 -0.22 -16.15 -8.64
CA GLY A 61 -1.24 -15.17 -8.29
C GLY A 61 -0.83 -14.21 -7.19
N VAL A 62 -1.82 -13.50 -6.62
CA VAL A 62 -1.59 -12.49 -5.57
C VAL A 62 -2.68 -12.57 -4.49
N VAL A 63 -2.27 -12.45 -3.22
CA VAL A 63 -3.16 -12.35 -2.07
C VAL A 63 -3.13 -10.94 -1.47
N LEU A 64 -4.28 -10.42 -1.04
CA LEU A 64 -4.41 -9.10 -0.42
C LEU A 64 -5.21 -9.19 0.89
N GLY A 65 -4.92 -8.30 1.84
CA GLY A 65 -5.77 -8.11 3.02
C GLY A 65 -6.86 -7.09 2.73
N LEU A 66 -8.13 -7.50 2.73
CA LEU A 66 -9.27 -6.62 2.43
C LEU A 66 -9.92 -6.13 3.73
N SER A 67 -9.69 -4.87 4.08
CA SER A 67 -10.24 -4.25 5.29
C SER A 67 -11.56 -3.53 5.07
N GLY A 68 -11.95 -3.24 3.82
CA GLY A 68 -13.08 -2.36 3.51
C GLY A 68 -12.74 -0.86 3.60
N GLY A 69 -11.46 -0.54 3.82
CA GLY A 69 -10.92 0.81 3.67
C GLY A 69 -10.60 1.15 2.20
N VAL A 70 -10.33 2.43 1.94
CA VAL A 70 -10.09 3.00 0.60
C VAL A 70 -9.00 2.24 -0.16
N ASP A 71 -7.80 2.11 0.44
CA ASP A 71 -6.63 1.57 -0.26
C ASP A 71 -6.78 0.08 -0.57
N SER A 72 -7.27 -0.70 0.40
CA SER A 72 -7.55 -2.13 0.20
C SER A 72 -8.66 -2.37 -0.81
N SER A 73 -9.63 -1.46 -0.93
CA SER A 73 -10.69 -1.55 -1.92
C SER A 73 -10.16 -1.29 -3.33
N LEU A 74 -9.32 -0.26 -3.51
CA LEU A 74 -8.65 -0.02 -4.80
C LEU A 74 -7.75 -1.19 -5.17
N ALA A 75 -6.97 -1.71 -4.22
CA ALA A 75 -6.14 -2.90 -4.42
C ALA A 75 -6.95 -4.10 -4.92
N CYS A 76 -8.14 -4.34 -4.35
CA CYS A 76 -9.05 -5.40 -4.78
C CYS A 76 -9.54 -5.21 -6.21
N VAL A 77 -9.94 -3.98 -6.58
CA VAL A 77 -10.37 -3.64 -7.95
C VAL A 77 -9.24 -3.86 -8.95
N LEU A 78 -8.05 -3.31 -8.68
CA LEU A 78 -6.88 -3.45 -9.56
C LEU A 78 -6.44 -4.91 -9.68
N LEU A 79 -6.50 -5.68 -8.58
CA LEU A 79 -6.16 -7.11 -8.62
C LEU A 79 -7.16 -7.92 -9.45
N ARG A 80 -8.44 -7.59 -9.37
CA ARG A 80 -9.47 -8.20 -10.22
C ARG A 80 -9.20 -7.95 -11.70
N GLU A 81 -8.81 -6.74 -12.06
CA GLU A 81 -8.45 -6.37 -13.43
C GLU A 81 -7.14 -7.03 -13.90
N ALA A 82 -6.14 -7.09 -13.02
CA ALA A 82 -4.83 -7.65 -13.33
C ALA A 82 -4.87 -9.18 -13.47
N LEU A 83 -5.53 -9.86 -12.52
CA LEU A 83 -5.45 -11.30 -12.26
C LEU A 83 -6.81 -11.89 -11.82
N PRO A 84 -7.84 -11.90 -12.70
CA PRO A 84 -9.21 -12.23 -12.32
C PRO A 84 -9.41 -13.65 -11.76
N ALA A 85 -8.59 -14.63 -12.18
CA ALA A 85 -8.65 -16.02 -11.70
C ALA A 85 -7.54 -16.35 -10.67
N HIS A 86 -6.62 -15.43 -10.43
CA HIS A 86 -5.37 -15.64 -9.70
C HIS A 86 -5.20 -14.62 -8.58
N SER A 87 -6.32 -14.29 -7.91
CA SER A 87 -6.37 -13.36 -6.78
C SER A 87 -7.11 -13.96 -5.59
N LEU A 88 -6.72 -13.59 -4.38
CA LEU A 88 -7.38 -13.98 -3.13
C LEU A 88 -7.48 -12.78 -2.18
N ALA A 89 -8.68 -12.48 -1.70
CA ALA A 89 -8.90 -11.48 -0.66
C ALA A 89 -9.07 -12.15 0.72
N LEU A 90 -8.27 -11.72 1.71
CA LEU A 90 -8.42 -12.16 3.09
C LEU A 90 -9.10 -11.08 3.92
N LEU A 91 -10.26 -11.41 4.50
CA LEU A 91 -10.88 -10.59 5.55
C LEU A 91 -10.41 -11.13 6.91
N MET A 92 -9.82 -10.26 7.73
CA MET A 92 -9.23 -10.65 9.00
C MET A 92 -9.76 -9.79 10.16
N PRO A 93 -11.06 -9.93 10.51
CA PRO A 93 -11.66 -9.18 11.60
C PRO A 93 -11.06 -9.57 12.96
N SER A 94 -11.08 -8.62 13.88
CA SER A 94 -10.55 -8.82 15.24
C SER A 94 -11.15 -7.81 16.22
N GLY A 95 -11.57 -8.26 17.39
CA GLY A 95 -12.19 -7.44 18.42
C GLY A 95 -13.52 -6.85 17.98
N ASN A 96 -13.66 -5.54 18.15
CA ASN A 96 -14.87 -4.80 17.81
C ASN A 96 -14.54 -3.73 16.75
N PRO A 97 -14.24 -4.12 15.49
CA PRO A 97 -14.07 -3.18 14.40
C PRO A 97 -15.44 -2.57 14.03
N ASP A 98 -15.45 -1.51 13.22
CA ASP A 98 -16.69 -1.00 12.66
C ASP A 98 -17.34 -2.10 11.78
N PRO A 99 -18.58 -2.55 12.07
CA PRO A 99 -19.26 -3.57 11.27
C PRO A 99 -19.34 -3.19 9.78
N LYS A 100 -19.39 -1.89 9.49
CA LYS A 100 -19.52 -1.34 8.16
C LYS A 100 -18.29 -1.63 7.30
N ASP A 101 -17.09 -1.69 7.88
CA ASP A 101 -15.86 -2.07 7.18
C ASP A 101 -15.95 -3.49 6.61
N ARG A 102 -16.48 -4.42 7.40
CA ARG A 102 -16.70 -5.80 6.98
C ARG A 102 -17.81 -5.90 5.92
N GLU A 103 -18.91 -5.17 6.11
CA GLU A 103 -20.02 -5.12 5.15
C GLU A 103 -19.56 -4.58 3.78
N ASP A 104 -18.78 -3.51 3.78
CA ASP A 104 -18.20 -2.90 2.59
C ASP A 104 -17.27 -3.87 1.86
N ALA A 105 -16.39 -4.56 2.60
CA ALA A 105 -15.49 -5.57 2.04
C ALA A 105 -16.27 -6.73 1.38
N LEU A 106 -17.31 -7.25 2.05
CA LEU A 106 -18.14 -8.33 1.52
C LEU A 106 -18.96 -7.88 0.30
N ARG A 107 -19.49 -6.66 0.31
CA ARG A 107 -20.18 -6.07 -0.84
C ARG A 107 -19.23 -5.95 -2.03
N LEU A 108 -18.01 -5.47 -1.82
CA LEU A 108 -16.99 -5.35 -2.86
C LEU A 108 -16.63 -6.72 -3.46
N ILE A 109 -16.43 -7.73 -2.61
CA ILE A 109 -16.18 -9.11 -3.04
C ILE A 109 -17.33 -9.62 -3.91
N SER A 110 -18.58 -9.43 -3.47
CA SER A 110 -19.76 -9.87 -4.21
C SER A 110 -19.88 -9.16 -5.56
N LEU A 111 -19.58 -7.86 -5.60
CA LEU A 111 -19.69 -7.04 -6.80
C LEU A 111 -18.63 -7.41 -7.85
N LEU A 112 -17.40 -7.68 -7.41
CA LEU A 112 -16.27 -7.97 -8.31
C LEU A 112 -16.12 -9.47 -8.63
N GLY A 113 -16.71 -10.36 -7.82
CA GLY A 113 -16.55 -11.81 -7.95
C GLY A 113 -15.13 -12.29 -7.61
N VAL A 114 -14.49 -11.66 -6.63
CA VAL A 114 -13.11 -12.00 -6.21
C VAL A 114 -13.15 -13.16 -5.20
N PRO A 115 -12.33 -14.22 -5.38
CA PRO A 115 -12.21 -15.28 -4.38
C PRO A 115 -11.79 -14.70 -3.02
N SER A 116 -12.46 -15.14 -1.94
CA SER A 116 -12.17 -14.61 -0.62
C SER A 116 -12.21 -15.68 0.48
N LYS A 117 -11.56 -15.36 1.60
CA LYS A 117 -11.57 -16.16 2.82
C LYS A 117 -11.62 -15.22 4.02
N GLU A 118 -12.44 -15.58 5.01
CA GLU A 118 -12.53 -14.86 6.26
C GLU A 118 -11.85 -15.65 7.39
N ILE A 119 -11.03 -14.96 8.18
CA ILE A 119 -10.25 -15.52 9.29
C ILE A 119 -10.36 -14.59 10.49
N SER A 120 -11.18 -14.95 11.49
CA SER A 120 -11.17 -14.20 12.76
C SER A 120 -9.83 -14.37 13.47
N LEU A 121 -9.26 -13.27 13.94
CA LEU A 121 -8.00 -13.26 14.68
C LEU A 121 -8.17 -13.30 16.20
N ASP A 122 -9.41 -13.35 16.71
CA ASP A 122 -9.66 -13.22 18.15
C ASP A 122 -8.98 -14.31 18.97
N SER A 123 -9.14 -15.57 18.57
CA SER A 123 -8.52 -16.70 19.26
C SER A 123 -6.99 -16.67 19.18
N VAL A 124 -6.45 -16.27 18.03
CA VAL A 124 -4.99 -16.17 17.79
C VAL A 124 -4.40 -15.06 18.64
N PHE A 125 -5.06 -13.89 18.67
CA PHE A 125 -4.64 -12.76 19.48
C PHE A 125 -4.69 -13.08 20.98
N SER A 126 -5.78 -13.70 21.47
CA SER A 126 -5.91 -14.12 22.87
C SER A 126 -4.83 -15.12 23.26
N THR A 127 -4.50 -16.06 22.38
CA THR A 127 -3.43 -17.05 22.61
C THR A 127 -2.05 -16.37 22.66
N PHE A 128 -1.79 -15.45 21.73
CA PHE A 128 -0.55 -14.66 21.73
C PHE A 128 -0.41 -13.86 23.03
N LEU A 129 -1.46 -13.16 23.45
CA LEU A 129 -1.43 -12.32 24.65
C LEU A 129 -1.18 -13.15 25.92
N ALA A 130 -1.86 -14.30 26.05
CA ALA A 130 -1.68 -15.19 27.19
C ALA A 130 -0.26 -15.76 27.28
N ALA A 131 0.39 -16.01 26.14
CA ALA A 131 1.78 -16.46 26.11
C ALA A 131 2.79 -15.33 26.37
N ALA A 132 2.52 -14.13 25.87
CA ALA A 132 3.41 -12.98 25.99
C ALA A 132 3.42 -12.39 27.42
N ASP A 133 2.25 -12.29 28.04
CA ASP A 133 2.09 -11.73 29.39
C ASP A 133 0.87 -12.37 30.09
N PRO A 134 1.07 -13.48 30.82
CA PRO A 134 -0.01 -14.18 31.51
C PRO A 134 -0.76 -13.27 32.48
N GLY A 135 -2.03 -13.01 32.22
CA GLY A 135 -2.89 -12.14 33.04
C GLY A 135 -2.98 -10.70 32.55
N ALA A 136 -2.26 -10.33 31.48
CA ALA A 136 -2.44 -9.04 30.83
C ALA A 136 -3.81 -8.91 30.17
N SER A 137 -4.38 -7.72 30.28
CA SER A 137 -5.51 -7.27 29.46
C SER A 137 -5.09 -5.99 28.76
N LEU A 138 -5.07 -6.01 27.43
CA LEU A 138 -4.84 -4.81 26.63
C LEU A 138 -6.18 -4.11 26.39
N ALA A 139 -6.20 -2.79 26.64
CA ALA A 139 -7.34 -1.95 26.27
C ALA A 139 -7.68 -2.10 24.78
N GLU A 140 -8.96 -2.00 24.44
CA GLU A 140 -9.42 -2.08 23.04
C GLU A 140 -8.79 -0.98 22.18
N LYS A 141 -8.72 0.24 22.71
CA LYS A 141 -8.02 1.39 22.09
C LYS A 141 -6.55 1.39 22.47
N SER A 142 -5.78 0.50 21.86
CA SER A 142 -4.35 0.37 22.15
C SER A 142 -3.52 0.18 20.88
N ASN A 143 -2.52 1.04 20.70
CA ASN A 143 -1.53 0.91 19.63
C ASN A 143 -0.74 -0.41 19.75
N VAL A 144 -0.54 -0.94 20.96
CA VAL A 144 0.10 -2.24 21.17
C VAL A 144 -0.77 -3.36 20.58
N ARG A 145 -2.08 -3.34 20.87
CA ARG A 145 -3.05 -4.28 20.31
C ARG A 145 -3.08 -4.18 18.78
N GLY A 146 -3.22 -2.98 18.23
CA GLY A 146 -3.22 -2.74 16.78
C GLY A 146 -1.96 -3.27 16.10
N ASN A 147 -0.78 -2.99 16.67
CA ASN A 147 0.50 -3.47 16.13
C ASN A 147 0.63 -5.01 16.15
N ILE A 148 0.14 -5.69 17.18
CA ILE A 148 0.14 -7.16 17.22
C ILE A 148 -0.80 -7.70 16.13
N LEU A 149 -2.02 -7.17 16.05
CA LEU A 149 -3.01 -7.61 15.07
C LEU A 149 -2.51 -7.43 13.63
N SER A 150 -1.86 -6.31 13.31
CA SER A 150 -1.27 -6.09 11.98
C SER A 150 -0.17 -7.09 11.64
N ARG A 151 0.65 -7.51 12.61
CA ARG A 151 1.65 -8.57 12.40
C ARG A 151 1.01 -9.94 12.21
N LEU A 152 -0.03 -10.25 12.98
CA LEU A 152 -0.80 -11.49 12.79
C LEU A 152 -1.48 -11.53 11.42
N ARG A 153 -2.09 -10.43 10.97
CA ARG A 153 -2.64 -10.30 9.60
C ARG A 153 -1.58 -10.57 8.54
N ASN A 154 -0.38 -9.99 8.72
CA ASN A 154 0.72 -10.21 7.79
C ASN A 154 1.19 -11.67 7.76
N ALA A 155 1.24 -12.35 8.91
CA ALA A 155 1.55 -13.77 8.98
C ALA A 155 0.53 -14.64 8.20
N PHE A 156 -0.77 -14.33 8.30
CA PHE A 156 -1.80 -15.04 7.52
C PHE A 156 -1.73 -14.76 6.02
N LEU A 157 -1.41 -13.52 5.62
CA LEU A 157 -1.18 -13.19 4.21
C LEU A 157 -0.03 -14.01 3.64
N TYR A 158 1.13 -14.04 4.31
CA TYR A 158 2.27 -14.83 3.85
C TYR A 158 2.04 -16.34 3.94
N TYR A 159 1.22 -16.81 4.89
CA TYR A 159 0.79 -18.20 4.91
C TYR A 159 0.03 -18.58 3.63
N GLU A 160 -1.00 -17.84 3.26
CA GLU A 160 -1.75 -18.10 2.02
C GLU A 160 -0.90 -17.89 0.76
N ALA A 161 0.00 -16.90 0.78
CA ALA A 161 0.97 -16.67 -0.27
C ALA A 161 1.83 -17.91 -0.52
N ASN A 162 2.47 -18.44 0.53
CA ASN A 162 3.35 -19.60 0.44
C ASN A 162 2.62 -20.88 0.05
N VAL A 163 1.39 -21.09 0.56
CA VAL A 163 0.59 -22.28 0.21
C VAL A 163 0.23 -22.31 -1.28
N ARG A 164 0.07 -21.14 -1.90
CA ARG A 164 -0.44 -20.99 -3.27
C ARG A 164 0.61 -20.57 -4.29
N ASN A 165 1.86 -20.34 -3.87
CA ASN A 165 2.88 -19.67 -4.66
C ASN A 165 2.38 -18.29 -5.17
N TYR A 166 1.71 -17.53 -4.30
CA TYR A 166 1.22 -16.17 -4.58
C TYR A 166 2.17 -15.12 -4.00
N LEU A 167 2.06 -13.89 -4.50
CA LEU A 167 2.67 -12.69 -3.89
C LEU A 167 1.71 -12.03 -2.89
N VAL A 168 2.23 -11.33 -1.91
CA VAL A 168 1.45 -10.45 -1.02
C VAL A 168 1.36 -9.05 -1.61
N PHE A 169 0.15 -8.52 -1.78
CA PHE A 169 -0.12 -7.13 -2.17
C PHE A 169 -0.10 -6.23 -0.94
N GLY A 170 0.78 -5.23 -0.95
CA GLY A 170 0.83 -4.17 0.04
C GLY A 170 -0.01 -2.96 -0.35
N THR A 171 -0.84 -2.47 0.57
CA THR A 171 -1.79 -1.38 0.33
C THR A 171 -1.30 -0.01 0.81
N GLY A 172 -0.05 0.09 1.26
CA GLY A 172 0.53 1.36 1.71
C GLY A 172 0.68 2.34 0.55
N ASP A 173 0.29 3.58 0.78
CA ASP A 173 0.39 4.67 -0.18
C ASP A 173 1.62 5.56 0.05
N LEU A 174 1.82 6.55 -0.83
CA LEU A 174 2.94 7.49 -0.75
C LEU A 174 2.94 8.26 0.58
N ASP A 175 1.78 8.76 1.01
CA ASP A 175 1.66 9.62 2.19
C ASP A 175 2.04 8.84 3.45
N GLU A 176 1.46 7.64 3.61
CA GLU A 176 1.70 6.74 4.73
C GLU A 176 3.15 6.23 4.74
N ALA A 177 3.71 5.92 3.56
CA ALA A 177 5.07 5.44 3.42
C ALA A 177 6.08 6.50 3.89
N TYR A 178 5.97 7.75 3.42
CA TYR A 178 6.94 8.80 3.75
C TYR A 178 6.86 9.25 5.20
N ILE A 179 5.67 9.36 5.79
CA ILE A 179 5.54 9.72 7.21
C ILE A 179 5.70 8.52 8.16
N GLY A 180 5.83 7.31 7.61
CA GLY A 180 5.98 6.05 8.34
C GLY A 180 4.77 5.71 9.22
N TYR A 181 3.56 6.00 8.72
CA TYR A 181 2.29 5.64 9.36
C TYR A 181 1.97 4.16 9.10
N SER A 182 2.79 3.29 9.68
CA SER A 182 2.67 1.84 9.55
C SER A 182 3.19 1.11 10.79
N THR A 183 2.77 -0.15 10.93
CA THR A 183 3.29 -1.07 11.95
C THR A 183 4.61 -1.68 11.46
N LYS A 184 5.74 -1.36 12.13
CA LYS A 184 7.03 -1.99 11.80
C LYS A 184 6.98 -3.51 12.01
N GLY A 185 7.51 -4.25 11.04
CA GLY A 185 7.51 -5.71 10.99
C GLY A 185 6.38 -6.30 10.14
N THR A 186 5.56 -5.49 9.50
CA THR A 186 4.69 -5.92 8.39
C THR A 186 5.33 -5.55 7.06
N THR A 187 5.16 -6.38 6.03
CA THR A 187 5.70 -6.12 4.68
C THR A 187 4.85 -6.80 3.61
N ALA A 188 5.15 -6.54 2.34
CA ALA A 188 4.51 -7.18 1.19
C ALA A 188 5.57 -7.42 0.09
N ASP A 189 5.24 -8.26 -0.89
CA ASP A 189 6.14 -8.54 -2.01
C ASP A 189 6.08 -7.44 -3.08
N ILE A 190 4.92 -6.78 -3.21
CA ILE A 190 4.69 -5.64 -4.11
C ILE A 190 3.88 -4.53 -3.42
N PHE A 191 4.17 -3.25 -3.71
CA PHE A 191 3.39 -2.09 -3.25
C PHE A 191 2.89 -1.25 -4.44
N PRO A 192 1.82 -1.67 -5.15
CA PRO A 192 1.40 -1.00 -6.38
C PRO A 192 0.84 0.41 -6.17
N LEU A 193 0.53 0.78 -4.93
CA LEU A 193 -0.07 2.08 -4.57
C LEU A 193 0.96 3.07 -3.97
N SER A 194 2.20 2.66 -3.71
CA SER A 194 3.17 3.48 -2.95
C SER A 194 3.66 4.73 -3.70
N GLY A 195 3.37 4.83 -5.00
CA GLY A 195 3.68 6.02 -5.82
C GLY A 195 2.55 7.05 -5.87
N LEU A 196 1.43 6.82 -5.18
CA LEU A 196 0.22 7.64 -5.23
C LEU A 196 -0.08 8.30 -3.88
N HIS A 197 -0.48 9.56 -3.91
CA HIS A 197 -1.11 10.21 -2.76
C HIS A 197 -2.47 9.59 -2.44
N LYS A 198 -2.93 9.75 -1.19
CA LYS A 198 -4.26 9.31 -0.77
C LYS A 198 -5.36 9.95 -1.62
N SER A 199 -5.19 11.21 -2.03
CA SER A 199 -6.13 11.90 -2.93
C SER A 199 -6.23 11.22 -4.30
N GLU A 200 -5.10 10.79 -4.87
CA GLU A 200 -5.05 10.07 -6.14
C GLU A 200 -5.68 8.68 -6.01
N ILE A 201 -5.41 7.97 -4.90
CA ILE A 201 -6.04 6.67 -4.60
C ILE A 201 -7.56 6.80 -4.51
N ARG A 202 -8.09 7.83 -3.84
CA ARG A 202 -9.54 8.07 -3.75
C ARG A 202 -10.15 8.29 -5.13
N ALA A 203 -9.50 9.10 -5.97
CA ALA A 203 -9.95 9.36 -7.33
C ALA A 203 -9.95 8.09 -8.19
N LEU A 204 -8.86 7.30 -8.13
CA LEU A 204 -8.75 6.04 -8.86
C LEU A 204 -9.78 5.01 -8.39
N LEU A 205 -10.01 4.88 -7.08
CA LEU A 205 -11.04 3.99 -6.55
C LEU A 205 -12.42 4.35 -7.13
N ARG A 206 -12.74 5.64 -7.15
CA ARG A 206 -14.00 6.11 -7.71
C ARG A 206 -14.13 5.73 -9.18
N ILE A 207 -13.15 6.09 -10.01
CA ILE A 207 -13.20 5.87 -11.46
C ILE A 207 -13.19 4.38 -11.82
N SER A 208 -12.43 3.56 -11.09
CA SER A 208 -12.34 2.13 -11.37
C SER A 208 -13.59 1.37 -10.91
N LEU A 209 -14.25 1.80 -9.82
CA LEU A 209 -15.45 1.13 -9.30
C LEU A 209 -16.77 1.66 -9.88
N GLU A 210 -16.79 2.88 -10.42
CA GLU A 210 -17.98 3.52 -10.99
C GLU A 210 -18.69 2.68 -12.08
N PRO A 211 -18.00 1.95 -12.99
CA PRO A 211 -18.66 1.07 -13.95
C PRO A 211 -19.43 -0.10 -13.32
N TYR A 212 -19.11 -0.47 -12.08
CA TYR A 212 -19.78 -1.56 -11.36
C TYR A 212 -20.92 -1.04 -10.48
N ASP A 213 -20.66 0.05 -9.74
CA ASP A 213 -21.63 0.68 -8.84
C ASP A 213 -21.19 2.11 -8.51
N GLY A 214 -21.79 3.11 -9.18
CA GLY A 214 -21.41 4.52 -9.01
C GLY A 214 -21.68 5.10 -7.62
N GLU A 215 -22.76 4.68 -6.95
CA GLU A 215 -23.06 5.15 -5.60
C GLU A 215 -22.09 4.57 -4.57
N PHE A 216 -21.78 3.28 -4.70
CA PHE A 216 -20.80 2.64 -3.84
C PHE A 216 -19.38 3.13 -4.08
N ALA A 217 -19.01 3.38 -5.34
CA ALA A 217 -17.73 3.99 -5.72
C ALA A 217 -17.55 5.36 -5.05
N LYS A 218 -18.56 6.23 -5.12
CA LYS A 218 -18.53 7.51 -4.44
C LYS A 218 -18.39 7.34 -2.92
N TYR A 219 -19.24 6.51 -2.32
CA TYR A 219 -19.24 6.25 -0.88
C TYR A 219 -17.87 5.79 -0.35
N LEU A 220 -17.28 4.76 -0.97
CA LEU A 220 -15.97 4.25 -0.57
C LEU A 220 -14.86 5.27 -0.79
N SER A 221 -14.89 6.02 -1.90
CA SER A 221 -13.88 7.03 -2.21
C SER A 221 -13.87 8.22 -1.24
N GLU A 222 -14.99 8.51 -0.59
CA GLU A 222 -15.15 9.62 0.37
C GLU A 222 -15.04 9.15 1.83
N LYS A 223 -14.98 7.84 2.07
CA LYS A 223 -14.89 7.24 3.41
C LYS A 223 -13.65 7.73 4.17
N PRO A 224 -13.75 8.15 5.45
CA PRO A 224 -12.59 8.54 6.25
C PRO A 224 -11.55 7.41 6.33
N ALA A 225 -10.26 7.76 6.23
CA ALA A 225 -9.18 6.79 6.33
C ALA A 225 -9.02 6.31 7.78
N THR A 226 -8.92 4.99 7.97
CA THR A 226 -8.83 4.37 9.29
C THR A 226 -7.97 3.10 9.27
N PRO A 227 -7.13 2.87 10.29
CA PRO A 227 -6.48 1.57 10.50
C PRO A 227 -7.45 0.43 10.87
N GLY A 228 -8.66 0.75 11.33
CA GLY A 228 -9.73 -0.21 11.58
C GLY A 228 -9.49 -1.16 12.77
N TYR A 229 -8.78 -0.72 13.81
CA TYR A 229 -8.55 -1.53 15.01
C TYR A 229 -9.68 -1.42 16.06
N TRP A 230 -10.40 -0.28 16.08
CA TRP A 230 -11.53 -0.03 16.97
C TRP A 230 -12.52 0.97 16.35
N ILE A 231 -13.76 0.97 16.83
CA ILE A 231 -14.83 1.87 16.36
C ILE A 231 -14.43 3.34 16.54
N GLY A 232 -14.61 4.12 15.48
CA GLY A 232 -14.37 5.56 15.45
C GLY A 232 -12.89 5.96 15.35
N GLN A 233 -11.98 5.02 15.11
CA GLN A 233 -10.59 5.34 14.80
C GLN A 233 -10.48 6.08 13.47
N LYS A 234 -9.71 7.17 13.41
CA LYS A 234 -9.37 7.89 12.17
C LYS A 234 -7.89 8.19 12.14
N ALA A 235 -7.26 8.03 10.98
CA ALA A 235 -5.84 8.30 10.81
C ALA A 235 -5.50 9.78 11.02
N GLU A 236 -6.31 10.69 10.47
CA GLU A 236 -6.07 12.15 10.56
C GLU A 236 -6.17 12.66 12.00
N ASP A 237 -7.04 12.07 12.84
CA ASP A 237 -7.13 12.39 14.27
C ASP A 237 -5.85 11.99 15.03
N GLU A 238 -5.23 10.86 14.66
CA GLU A 238 -3.96 10.40 15.25
C GLU A 238 -2.76 11.22 14.77
N LEU A 239 -2.78 11.63 13.49
CA LEU A 239 -1.71 12.39 12.86
C LEU A 239 -1.77 13.89 13.21
N GLY A 240 -2.95 14.41 13.56
CA GLY A 240 -3.18 15.84 13.76
C GLY A 240 -3.03 16.67 12.47
N LEU A 241 -3.12 16.01 11.32
CA LEU A 241 -2.95 16.53 9.97
C LEU A 241 -3.89 15.79 9.03
N SER A 242 -4.46 16.50 8.06
CA SER A 242 -5.18 15.87 6.96
C SER A 242 -4.22 15.27 5.93
N TYR A 243 -4.68 14.27 5.18
CA TYR A 243 -3.91 13.73 4.04
C TYR A 243 -3.69 14.77 2.94
N GLU A 244 -4.58 15.76 2.81
CA GLU A 244 -4.38 16.88 1.88
C GLU A 244 -3.18 17.75 2.31
N GLU A 245 -3.05 18.05 3.60
CA GLU A 245 -1.91 18.77 4.15
C GLU A 245 -0.60 17.98 4.00
N ILE A 246 -0.64 16.69 4.33
CA ILE A 246 0.52 15.78 4.19
C ILE A 246 0.98 15.74 2.73
N GLY A 247 0.06 15.47 1.80
CA GLY A 247 0.38 15.36 0.38
C GLY A 247 0.98 16.65 -0.19
N LYS A 248 0.44 17.81 0.18
CA LYS A 248 0.99 19.13 -0.24
C LYS A 248 2.42 19.35 0.24
N VAL A 249 2.75 18.95 1.47
CA VAL A 249 4.13 19.06 1.99
C VAL A 249 5.04 18.07 1.26
N LEU A 250 4.61 16.81 1.12
CA LEU A 250 5.39 15.77 0.47
C LEU A 250 5.70 16.11 -1.00
N ASP A 251 4.78 16.70 -1.74
CA ASP A 251 5.02 17.25 -3.09
C ASP A 251 6.28 18.13 -3.14
N VAL A 252 6.41 19.07 -2.19
CA VAL A 252 7.50 20.06 -2.17
C VAL A 252 8.78 19.43 -1.61
N VAL A 253 8.66 18.59 -0.58
CA VAL A 253 9.81 17.95 0.07
C VAL A 253 10.45 16.91 -0.84
N ILE A 254 9.67 16.05 -1.50
CA ILE A 254 10.20 15.00 -2.37
C ILE A 254 10.89 15.61 -3.60
N SER A 255 10.30 16.64 -4.22
CA SER A 255 10.85 17.26 -5.42
C SER A 255 11.99 18.25 -5.14
N GLY A 256 12.02 18.87 -3.96
CA GLY A 256 12.90 20.00 -3.67
C GLY A 256 14.01 19.74 -2.64
N CYS A 257 14.03 18.58 -2.00
CA CYS A 257 14.96 18.28 -0.92
C CYS A 257 15.75 16.98 -1.16
N ASN A 258 16.97 16.96 -0.62
CA ASN A 258 17.73 15.73 -0.37
C ASN A 258 17.28 15.16 0.97
N ILE A 259 16.69 13.96 0.95
CA ILE A 259 16.16 13.29 2.15
C ILE A 259 17.14 12.20 2.57
N GLN A 260 17.64 12.28 3.81
CA GLN A 260 18.61 11.35 4.37
C GLN A 260 18.23 11.01 5.82
N GLU A 261 18.83 9.95 6.39
CA GLU A 261 18.58 9.56 7.78
C GLU A 261 18.93 10.68 8.78
N THR A 262 19.85 11.57 8.41
CA THR A 262 20.29 12.70 9.22
C THR A 262 19.41 13.94 9.08
N GLY A 263 18.48 13.97 8.11
CA GLY A 263 17.58 15.11 7.94
C GLY A 263 17.07 15.32 6.51
N ILE A 264 16.31 16.40 6.35
CA ILE A 264 15.73 16.85 5.08
C ILE A 264 16.39 18.18 4.71
N PHE A 265 17.12 18.20 3.59
CA PHE A 265 17.93 19.34 3.18
C PHE A 265 17.43 19.90 1.84
N PRO A 266 16.84 21.10 1.80
CA PRO A 266 16.46 21.74 0.55
C PRO A 266 17.64 21.86 -0.41
N GLN A 267 17.46 21.44 -1.66
CA GLN A 267 18.48 21.57 -2.71
C GLN A 267 18.77 23.05 -2.99
N ASN A 268 17.74 23.90 -2.94
CA ASN A 268 17.84 25.36 -2.95
C ASN A 268 16.88 25.96 -1.91
N PRO A 269 17.39 26.56 -0.81
CA PRO A 269 16.55 27.10 0.26
C PRO A 269 15.57 28.18 -0.20
N GLN A 270 15.97 29.06 -1.12
CA GLN A 270 15.12 30.16 -1.61
C GLN A 270 13.96 29.59 -2.43
N THR A 271 14.26 28.71 -3.39
CA THR A 271 13.23 28.06 -4.23
C THR A 271 12.26 27.22 -3.39
N PHE A 272 12.76 26.52 -2.37
CA PHE A 272 11.93 25.77 -1.44
C PHE A 272 10.95 26.68 -0.69
N GLN A 273 11.44 27.76 -0.08
CA GLN A 273 10.60 28.74 0.62
C GLN A 273 9.58 29.42 -0.31
N ASP A 274 10.00 29.81 -1.51
CA ASP A 274 9.11 30.43 -2.49
C ASP A 274 8.00 29.46 -2.94
N THR A 275 8.32 28.17 -3.07
CA THR A 275 7.35 27.13 -3.42
C THR A 275 6.32 26.93 -2.30
N LEU A 276 6.77 26.86 -1.04
CA LEU A 276 5.88 26.76 0.12
C LEU A 276 4.92 27.95 0.19
N ARG A 277 5.44 29.18 0.03
CA ARG A 277 4.63 30.40 0.01
C ARG A 277 3.63 30.41 -1.14
N LYS A 278 4.07 30.08 -2.36
CA LYS A 278 3.21 30.04 -3.55
C LYS A 278 2.06 29.03 -3.39
N ARG A 279 2.30 27.92 -2.71
CA ARG A 279 1.31 26.86 -2.43
C ARG A 279 0.52 27.10 -1.14
N ASN A 280 0.77 28.20 -0.43
CA ASN A 280 0.11 28.56 0.83
C ASN A 280 0.24 27.46 1.91
N ILE A 281 1.40 26.80 1.99
CA ILE A 281 1.66 25.74 2.97
C ILE A 281 2.25 26.38 4.23
N PRO A 282 1.58 26.29 5.41
CA PRO A 282 2.09 26.88 6.64
C PRO A 282 3.37 26.19 7.14
N ASP A 283 4.30 26.97 7.68
CA ASP A 283 5.57 26.45 8.24
C ASP A 283 5.31 25.38 9.32
N GLU A 284 4.31 25.57 10.19
CA GLU A 284 3.95 24.60 11.22
C GLU A 284 3.55 23.23 10.62
N THR A 285 2.80 23.24 9.52
CA THR A 285 2.40 22.02 8.80
C THR A 285 3.62 21.33 8.20
N VAL A 286 4.55 22.09 7.60
CA VAL A 286 5.83 21.55 7.09
C VAL A 286 6.62 20.91 8.22
N PHE A 287 6.76 21.58 9.37
CA PHE A 287 7.50 21.06 10.51
C PHE A 287 6.89 19.75 11.04
N LYS A 288 5.57 19.67 11.19
CA LYS A 288 4.88 18.45 11.66
C LYS A 288 5.10 17.26 10.72
N VAL A 289 4.96 17.47 9.41
CA VAL A 289 5.17 16.40 8.41
C VAL A 289 6.63 15.95 8.42
N CYS A 290 7.59 16.89 8.36
CA CYS A 290 9.01 16.56 8.40
C CYS A 290 9.42 15.85 9.71
N ASP A 291 8.86 16.24 10.85
CA ASP A 291 9.09 15.56 12.14
C ASP A 291 8.55 14.12 12.13
N LEU A 292 7.36 13.89 11.57
CA LEU A 292 6.82 12.53 11.39
C LEU A 292 7.73 11.69 10.48
N MET A 293 8.17 12.24 9.34
CA MET A 293 9.11 11.57 8.43
C MET A 293 10.40 11.19 9.17
N MET A 294 11.00 12.11 9.91
CA MET A 294 12.28 11.85 10.56
C MET A 294 12.17 10.90 11.75
N ARG A 295 11.13 11.03 12.58
CA ARG A 295 10.88 10.09 13.70
C ARG A 295 10.65 8.67 13.21
N ASN A 296 10.03 8.52 12.04
CA ASN A 296 9.71 7.21 11.46
C ASN A 296 10.62 6.80 10.29
N PHE A 297 11.74 7.48 10.04
CA PHE A 297 12.65 7.19 8.92
C PHE A 297 13.07 5.72 8.88
N HIS A 298 13.23 5.13 10.06
CA HIS A 298 13.53 3.71 10.29
C HIS A 298 12.47 2.71 9.78
N LYS A 299 11.33 3.19 9.26
CA LYS A 299 10.25 2.39 8.63
C LYS A 299 10.16 2.57 7.12
N VAL A 300 10.68 3.68 6.57
CA VAL A 300 10.42 4.13 5.20
C VAL A 300 11.24 3.35 4.15
N PHE A 301 12.43 2.86 4.50
CA PHE A 301 13.42 2.39 3.52
C PHE A 301 13.88 0.92 3.69
N HIS A 302 13.21 0.10 4.50
CA HIS A 302 13.69 -1.24 4.86
C HIS A 302 12.72 -2.37 4.48
N SER A 303 12.41 -2.49 3.19
CA SER A 303 12.23 -3.77 2.46
C SER A 303 11.85 -3.43 1.02
N PRO A 304 12.61 -3.86 0.00
CA PRO A 304 12.24 -3.58 -1.38
C PRO A 304 11.10 -4.51 -1.75
N ALA A 305 9.87 -4.05 -1.63
CA ALA A 305 8.89 -4.44 -2.62
C ALA A 305 9.20 -3.58 -3.85
N LEU A 306 9.34 -4.21 -5.00
CA LEU A 306 9.43 -3.49 -6.26
C LEU A 306 8.29 -2.46 -6.29
N TRP A 307 8.64 -1.16 -6.25
CA TRP A 307 8.47 -0.22 -7.37
C TRP A 307 8.02 1.25 -7.01
N ARG A 308 8.69 2.24 -7.65
CA ARG A 308 8.53 3.74 -7.78
C ARG A 308 8.32 4.60 -6.51
N PHE A 309 9.42 5.15 -5.98
CA PHE A 309 9.38 6.49 -5.38
C PHE A 309 9.21 7.51 -6.51
N ARG A 310 8.37 8.53 -6.29
CA ARG A 310 8.12 9.61 -7.23
C ARG A 310 9.47 10.22 -7.68
N ALA A 311 9.68 10.31 -8.99
CA ALA A 311 10.88 10.93 -9.57
C ALA A 311 10.96 12.43 -9.25
#